data_AF-A0A257YR65-F1
#
_entry.id   AF-A0A257YR65-F1
#
_cell.length_a   1.000
_cell.length_b   1.000
_cell.length_c   1.000
_cell.angle_alpha   90.00
_cell.angle_beta   90.00
_cell.angle_gamma   90.00
#
_symmetry.space_group_name_H-M   'P 1'
#
loop_
_entity.id
_entity.type
_entity.pdbx_description
1 polymer ?
#
loop_
_entity_poly.entity_id
_entity_poly.type
_entity_poly.pdbx_seq_one_letter_code
_entity_poly.pdbx_strand_id
1 'polypeptide(L)' 'MNASHRDTGFFTESLAARDAELFGSITSELGRQRHEIELIASENIVSRAVMEAQGSVMTNKYAEGYPGKR' A
#
# COMPACT_ATOMS: atom_id res chain seq x y z
N MET A 1 -23.58 -22.16 6.29
CA MET A 1 -22.13 -21.88 6.16
C MET A 1 -21.73 -20.99 7.33
N ASN A 2 -21.37 -21.60 8.46
CA ASN A 2 -20.99 -20.88 9.68
C ASN A 2 -19.48 -20.69 9.70
N ALA A 3 -18.99 -19.54 9.24
CA ALA A 3 -17.66 -19.08 9.57
C ALA A 3 -17.78 -18.01 10.66
N SER A 4 -17.66 -18.42 11.93
CA SER A 4 -17.52 -17.52 13.07
C SER A 4 -16.05 -17.25 13.40
N HIS A 5 -15.19 -17.10 12.39
CA HIS A 5 -13.87 -16.54 12.61
C HIS A 5 -13.94 -15.04 12.35
N ARG A 6 -14.22 -14.28 13.41
CA ARG A 6 -13.94 -12.84 13.41
C ARG A 6 -12.43 -12.70 13.55
N ASP A 7 -11.76 -12.37 12.45
CA ASP A 7 -10.38 -11.91 12.48
C ASP A 7 -10.35 -10.53 13.15
N THR A 8 -9.97 -10.51 14.42
CA THR A 8 -9.91 -9.27 15.22
C THR A 8 -8.81 -8.32 14.75
N GLY A 9 -7.81 -8.84 14.01
CA GLY A 9 -6.66 -8.08 13.55
C GLY A 9 -6.86 -7.40 12.20
N PHE A 10 -7.90 -7.77 11.45
CA PHE A 10 -8.07 -7.38 10.04
C PHE A 10 -7.93 -5.88 9.75
N PHE A 11 -8.44 -5.01 10.63
CA PHE A 11 -8.38 -3.55 10.45
C PHE A 11 -7.28 -2.85 11.25
N THR A 12 -6.62 -3.54 12.17
CA THR A 12 -5.74 -2.90 13.16
C THR A 12 -4.30 -3.40 13.10
N GLU A 13 -4.06 -4.60 12.57
CA GLU A 13 -2.72 -5.12 12.40
C GLU A 13 -1.99 -4.36 11.28
N SER A 14 -0.71 -4.05 11.53
CA SER A 14 0.16 -3.53 10.49
C SER A 14 0.58 -4.66 9.53
N LEU A 15 1.05 -4.29 8.34
CA LEU A 15 1.62 -5.28 7.41
C LEU A 15 2.75 -6.09 8.05
N ALA A 16 3.62 -5.46 8.83
CA ALA A 16 4.72 -6.15 9.52
C ALA A 16 4.24 -7.23 10.51
N ALA A 17 3.10 -7.02 11.17
CA ALA A 17 2.52 -7.99 12.09
C ALA A 17 1.74 -9.09 11.35
N ARG A 18 1.00 -8.72 10.29
CA ARG A 18 0.15 -9.64 9.53
C ARG A 18 0.95 -10.54 8.58
N ASP A 19 1.97 -9.97 7.93
CA ASP A 19 2.79 -10.59 6.90
C ASP A 19 4.23 -10.03 6.95
N ALA A 20 5.03 -10.60 7.86
CA ALA A 20 6.41 -10.20 8.09
C ALA A 20 7.32 -10.48 6.87
N GLU A 21 7.00 -11.50 6.06
CA GLU A 21 7.77 -11.85 4.87
C GLU A 21 7.62 -10.78 3.78
N LEU A 22 6.38 -10.37 3.51
CA LEU A 22 6.11 -9.31 2.54
C LEU A 22 6.69 -7.97 3.01
N PHE A 23 6.54 -7.65 4.30
CA PHE A 23 7.16 -6.46 4.88
C PHE A 23 8.70 -6.45 4.74
N GLY A 24 9.33 -7.60 4.96
CA GLY A 24 10.77 -7.78 4.78
C GLY A 24 11.21 -7.53 3.34
N SER A 25 10.43 -8.01 2.37
CA SER A 25 10.69 -7.82 0.93
C SER A 25 10.62 -6.34 0.53
N ILE A 26 9.58 -5.62 0.98
CA ILE A 26 9.44 -4.17 0.74
C ILE A 26 10.59 -3.38 1.37
N THR A 27 11.00 -3.74 2.58
CA THR A 27 12.12 -3.09 3.27
C THR A 27 13.44 -3.32 2.56
N SER A 28 13.63 -4.51 1.98
CA SER A 28 14.82 -4.85 1.20
C SER A 28 14.88 -4.03 -0.10
N GLU A 29 13.76 -3.85 -0.79
CA GLU A 29 13.67 -3.01 -1.98
C GLU A 29 13.90 -1.52 -1.66
N LEU A 30 13.37 -1.01 -0.55
CA LEU A 30 13.72 0.33 -0.06
C LEU A 30 15.23 0.47 0.19
N GLY A 31 15.86 -0.58 0.70
CA GLY A 31 17.30 -0.68 0.82
C GLY A 31 17.97 -0.53 -0.55
N ARG A 32 17.58 -1.33 -1.54
CA ARG A 32 18.12 -1.28 -2.91
C ARG A 32 18.05 0.13 -3.51
N GLN A 33 16.86 0.73 -3.52
CA GLN A 33 16.63 2.09 -4.08
C GLN A 33 17.45 3.19 -3.41
N ARG A 34 17.88 3.00 -2.16
CA ARG A 34 18.70 3.98 -1.41
C ARG A 34 20.20 3.86 -1.67
N HIS A 35 20.67 2.68 -2.10
CA HIS A 35 22.09 2.38 -2.21
C HIS A 35 22.56 2.27 -3.68
N GLU A 36 21.65 2.28 -4.64
CA GLU A 36 21.95 2.23 -6.07
C GLU A 36 21.73 3.60 -6.74
N ILE A 37 22.40 3.81 -7.88
CA ILE A 37 22.15 4.97 -8.75
C ILE A 37 21.13 4.54 -9.80
N GLU A 38 19.93 5.10 -9.73
CA GLU A 38 18.87 4.81 -10.69
C GLU A 38 19.03 5.67 -11.96
N LEU A 39 19.33 5.03 -13.09
CA LEU A 39 19.57 5.68 -14.39
C LEU A 39 18.46 5.42 -15.41
N ILE A 40 17.38 4.77 -15.00
CA ILE A 40 16.23 4.49 -15.87
C ILE A 40 15.42 5.77 -16.01
N ALA A 41 15.45 6.37 -17.20
CA ALA A 41 14.86 7.69 -17.45
C ALA A 41 13.33 7.78 -17.21
N SER A 42 12.63 6.64 -17.24
CA SER A 42 11.18 6.57 -17.00
C SER A 42 10.81 6.33 -15.53
N GLU A 43 11.77 6.00 -14.67
CA GLU A 43 11.53 5.74 -13.25
C GLU A 43 11.68 7.01 -12.41
N ASN A 44 11.04 7.03 -11.23
CA ASN A 44 11.07 8.16 -10.34
C ASN A 44 10.77 7.73 -8.89
N ILE A 45 11.19 8.54 -7.92
CA ILE A 45 10.89 8.34 -6.49
C ILE A 45 9.79 9.34 -6.09
N VAL A 46 8.62 8.83 -5.75
CA VAL A 46 7.48 9.65 -5.34
C VAL A 46 7.68 10.24 -3.94
N SER A 47 6.99 11.34 -3.64
CA SER A 47 7.04 11.95 -2.31
C SER A 47 6.27 11.11 -1.27
N ARG A 48 6.61 11.30 0.02
CA ARG A 48 5.89 10.65 1.13
C ARG A 48 4.39 10.96 1.12
N ALA A 49 4.01 12.19 0.78
CA ALA A 49 2.60 12.60 0.71
C ALA A 49 1.81 11.81 -0.36
N VAL A 50 2.44 11.46 -1.48
CA VAL A 50 1.81 10.62 -2.52
C VAL A 50 1.61 9.19 -2.01
N MET A 51 2.60 8.62 -1.32
CA MET A 51 2.47 7.27 -0.73
C MET A 51 1.37 7.22 0.34
N GLU A 52 1.26 8.23 1.19
CA GLU A 52 0.20 8.34 2.22
C GLU A 52 -1.19 8.38 1.58
N ALA A 53 -1.37 9.16 0.51
CA ALA A 53 -2.65 9.22 -0.21
C ALA A 53 -2.99 7.88 -0.89
N GLN A 54 -2.01 7.21 -1.50
CA GLN A 54 -2.19 5.92 -2.16
C GLN A 54 -2.65 4.83 -1.18
N GLY A 55 -2.14 4.82 0.05
CA GLY A 55 -2.50 3.86 1.10
C GLY A 55 -3.77 4.21 1.88
N SER A 56 -4.56 5.20 1.44
CA SER A 56 -5.69 5.72 2.21
C SER A 56 -6.99 4.95 1.98
N VAL A 57 -8.00 5.28 2.80
CA VAL A 57 -9.36 4.72 2.73
C VAL A 57 -10.09 4.95 1.39
N MET A 58 -9.54 5.78 0.51
CA MET A 58 -10.09 6.04 -0.83
C MET A 58 -10.20 4.75 -1.67
N THR A 59 -9.34 3.75 -1.42
CA THR A 59 -9.39 2.44 -2.09
C THR A 59 -10.73 1.71 -1.91
N ASN A 60 -11.45 1.99 -0.82
CA ASN A 60 -12.72 1.32 -0.51
C ASN A 60 -13.89 1.85 -1.34
N LYS A 61 -13.73 2.98 -2.05
CA LYS A 61 -14.84 3.65 -2.70
C LYS A 61 -15.00 3.19 -4.15
N TYR A 62 -16.20 2.71 -4.46
CA TYR A 62 -16.68 2.60 -5.83
C TYR A 62 -17.20 3.96 -6.33
N ALA A 63 -16.65 4.50 -7.42
CA ALA A 63 -16.93 5.87 -7.89
C ALA A 63 -17.07 5.93 -9.42
N GLU A 64 -18.11 5.30 -9.96
CA GLU A 64 -18.48 5.42 -11.37
C GLU A 64 -19.00 6.82 -11.72
N GLY A 65 -18.90 7.17 -13.01
CA GLY A 65 -19.35 8.45 -13.53
C GLY A 65 -18.29 9.55 -13.43
N TYR A 66 -18.74 10.80 -13.53
CA TYR A 66 -17.87 11.97 -13.38
C TYR A 66 -18.29 12.78 -12.15
N PRO A 67 -17.39 13.59 -11.55
CA PRO A 67 -17.77 14.50 -10.49
C PRO A 67 -18.99 15.33 -10.88
N GLY A 68 -20.05 15.28 -10.06
CA GLY A 68 -21.30 16.01 -10.29
C GLY A 68 -22.21 15.44 -11.39
N LYS A 69 -21.83 14.34 -12.05
CA LYS A 69 -22.68 13.64 -13.02
C LYS A 69 -23.01 12.25 -12.46
N ARG A 70 -24.28 12.04 -12.15
CA ARG A 70 -24.80 10.72 -11.79
C ARG A 70 -25.07 9.90 -13.04
#